data_AF-A0A5C7JYM6-F1
#
_entry.id   AF-A0A5C7JYM6-F1
#
_cell.length_a   1.000
_cell.length_b   1.000
_cell.length_c   1.000
_cell.angle_alpha   90.00
_cell.angle_beta   90.00
_cell.angle_gamma   90.00
#
_symmetry.space_group_name_H-M   'P 1'
#
loop_
_entity.id
_entity.type
_entity.pdbx_description
1 polymer ?
#
loop_
_entity_poly.entity_id
_entity_poly.type
_entity_poly.pdbx_seq_one_letter_code
_entity_poly.pdbx_strand_id
1 'polypeptide(L)'
;MKRVYTEYFQKSKVFLYPLLGIKKGVDFVPENTYVLWDNLYTPNDYKLICVYISERTVDFKNFELKHLRSNQFLEFSCQIGKDQQVYVFDLIRYKKDFDLFMQGLYSRFSVGSKNKILNYFGTNGRISEYIKSFLHPEDYHQTYADFFDVNISLIKSVHEICSKPTFQRETLFEKTPHEIELLKNNSLYLNKNQ
;
A
#
# COMPACT_ATOMS: atom_id res chain seq x y z
N MET A 1 10.66 2.96 -26.49
CA MET A 1 10.31 3.25 -25.08
C MET A 1 10.50 4.75 -24.87
N LYS A 2 9.50 5.52 -24.41
CA LYS A 2 9.61 7.01 -24.44
C LYS A 2 9.06 7.76 -23.22
N ARG A 3 9.15 7.19 -22.02
CA ARG A 3 9.16 7.98 -20.76
C ARG A 3 9.46 7.06 -19.59
N VAL A 4 10.48 7.40 -18.81
CA VAL A 4 10.65 6.89 -17.45
C VAL A 4 9.56 7.51 -16.57
N TYR A 5 9.13 6.81 -15.53
CA TYR A 5 8.14 7.35 -14.60
C TYR A 5 8.83 8.28 -13.60
N THR A 6 8.45 9.55 -13.59
CA THR A 6 9.10 10.60 -12.78
C THR A 6 8.18 11.25 -11.75
N GLU A 7 6.88 11.02 -11.85
CA GLU A 7 5.92 11.62 -10.92
C GLU A 7 5.94 10.90 -9.57
N TYR A 8 5.33 11.50 -8.54
CA TYR A 8 5.12 10.79 -7.29
C TYR A 8 3.77 10.05 -7.32
N PHE A 9 3.76 8.81 -6.86
CA PHE A 9 2.53 8.04 -6.58
C PHE A 9 2.56 7.48 -5.17
N GLN A 10 1.38 7.24 -4.61
CA GLN A 10 1.22 6.63 -3.30
C GLN A 10 1.70 5.18 -3.33
N LYS A 11 2.75 4.88 -2.57
CA LYS A 11 3.51 3.64 -2.76
C LYS A 11 2.81 2.46 -2.13
N SER A 12 2.14 2.65 -1.00
CA SER A 12 1.31 1.61 -0.38
C SER A 12 0.21 1.10 -1.33
N LYS A 13 -0.34 1.98 -2.18
CA LYS A 13 -1.37 1.64 -3.18
C LYS A 13 -0.83 0.69 -4.25
N VAL A 14 0.46 0.80 -4.54
CA VAL A 14 1.15 0.02 -5.57
C VAL A 14 1.78 -1.24 -5.00
N PHE A 15 2.41 -1.18 -3.84
CA PHE A 15 3.25 -2.26 -3.33
C PHE A 15 2.58 -3.09 -2.23
N LEU A 16 1.61 -2.54 -1.49
CA LEU A 16 0.97 -3.21 -0.36
C LEU A 16 -0.49 -3.60 -0.65
N TYR A 17 -1.28 -2.72 -1.28
CA TYR A 17 -2.68 -3.03 -1.62
C TYR A 17 -2.84 -4.32 -2.45
N PRO A 18 -1.99 -4.62 -3.45
CA PRO A 18 -2.05 -5.91 -4.16
C PRO A 18 -1.88 -7.14 -3.27
N LEU A 19 -1.23 -7.00 -2.11
CA LEU A 19 -0.99 -8.11 -1.18
C LEU A 19 -2.27 -8.56 -0.47
N LEU A 20 -3.32 -7.73 -0.48
CA LEU A 20 -4.66 -8.08 -0.01
C LEU A 20 -5.35 -9.14 -0.89
N GLY A 21 -4.83 -9.38 -2.10
CA GLY A 21 -5.38 -10.37 -3.04
C GLY A 21 -6.68 -9.94 -3.74
N ILE A 22 -7.07 -8.66 -3.59
CA ILE A 22 -8.19 -8.08 -4.34
C ILE A 22 -7.74 -7.93 -5.81
N LYS A 23 -8.48 -8.54 -6.73
CA LYS A 23 -8.11 -8.53 -8.17
C LYS A 23 -8.22 -7.12 -8.76
N LYS A 24 -7.45 -6.84 -9.81
CA LYS A 24 -7.65 -5.64 -10.63
C LYS A 24 -8.95 -5.74 -11.42
N GLY A 25 -9.56 -4.58 -11.70
CA GLY A 25 -10.82 -4.48 -12.43
C GLY A 25 -12.06 -4.70 -11.56
N VAL A 26 -11.90 -4.69 -10.23
CA VAL A 26 -13.04 -4.54 -9.32
C VAL A 26 -13.62 -3.13 -9.45
N ASP A 27 -14.92 -3.03 -9.17
CA ASP A 27 -15.70 -1.81 -9.40
C ASP A 27 -15.23 -0.63 -8.55
N PHE A 28 -14.62 -0.91 -7.39
CA PHE A 28 -14.17 0.10 -6.45
C PHE A 28 -12.70 -0.11 -6.06
N VAL A 29 -11.93 0.96 -6.14
CA VAL A 29 -10.55 1.05 -5.66
C VAL A 29 -10.47 2.13 -4.58
N PRO A 30 -9.58 1.98 -3.58
CA PRO A 30 -9.45 3.00 -2.56
C PRO A 30 -9.01 4.31 -3.23
N GLU A 31 -9.53 5.43 -2.73
CA GLU A 31 -9.07 6.76 -3.10
C GLU A 31 -7.59 6.89 -2.70
N ASN A 32 -7.31 6.63 -1.43
CA ASN A 32 -5.97 6.64 -0.86
C ASN A 32 -5.67 5.41 0.00
N THR A 33 -4.38 5.13 0.16
CA THR A 33 -3.89 4.08 1.05
C THR A 33 -2.73 4.57 1.91
N TYR A 34 -2.70 4.19 3.18
CA TYR A 34 -1.72 4.70 4.13
C TYR A 34 -1.12 3.55 4.93
N VAL A 35 0.08 3.76 5.49
CA VAL A 35 0.71 2.83 6.45
C VAL A 35 0.92 3.46 7.83
N LEU A 36 0.61 4.75 7.96
CA LEU A 36 0.51 5.45 9.24
C LEU A 36 -0.88 6.06 9.35
N TRP A 37 -1.35 6.17 10.59
CA TRP A 37 -2.51 6.98 10.94
C TRP A 37 -2.06 7.83 12.12
N ASP A 38 -2.11 9.16 11.96
CA ASP A 38 -1.64 10.11 12.94
C ASP A 38 -2.20 9.79 14.34
N ASN A 39 -1.30 9.69 15.32
CA ASN A 39 -1.57 9.31 16.71
C ASN A 39 -2.24 7.94 16.96
N LEU A 40 -2.42 7.11 15.92
CA LEU A 40 -3.05 5.79 16.06
C LEU A 40 -2.12 4.65 15.63
N TYR A 41 -1.49 4.74 14.46
CA TYR A 41 -0.65 3.67 13.91
C TYR A 41 0.70 4.21 13.42
N THR A 42 1.73 3.45 13.75
CA THR A 42 3.11 3.65 13.32
C THR A 42 3.49 2.59 12.26
N PRO A 43 4.60 2.77 11.53
CA PRO A 43 5.06 1.76 10.57
C PRO A 43 5.33 0.37 11.18
N ASN A 44 5.57 0.30 12.50
CA ASN A 44 5.83 -0.95 13.21
C ASN A 44 4.57 -1.75 13.53
N ASP A 45 3.38 -1.21 13.25
CA ASP A 45 2.11 -1.90 13.44
C ASP A 45 1.72 -2.73 12.21
N TYR A 46 2.44 -2.59 11.10
CA TYR A 46 2.24 -3.32 9.83
C TYR A 46 0.81 -3.22 9.28
N LYS A 47 0.18 -2.07 9.47
CA LYS A 47 -1.19 -1.83 8.99
C LYS A 47 -1.19 -1.22 7.59
N LEU A 48 -2.16 -1.62 6.80
CA LEU A 48 -2.55 -0.94 5.57
C LEU A 48 -3.94 -0.34 5.76
N ILE A 49 -4.03 0.97 5.65
CA ILE A 49 -5.25 1.75 5.83
C ILE A 49 -5.76 2.13 4.46
N CYS A 50 -6.95 1.69 4.07
CA CYS A 50 -7.56 2.01 2.78
C CYS A 50 -8.76 2.93 2.98
N VAL A 51 -8.74 4.10 2.32
CA VAL A 51 -9.84 5.07 2.36
C VAL A 51 -10.64 4.97 1.07
N TYR A 52 -11.95 4.77 1.20
CA TYR A 52 -12.90 4.75 0.09
C TYR A 52 -13.90 5.89 0.24
N ILE A 53 -14.31 6.47 -0.88
CA ILE A 53 -15.49 7.33 -0.94
C ILE A 53 -16.72 6.44 -0.73
N SER A 54 -17.49 6.73 0.32
CA SER A 54 -18.65 5.99 0.78
C SER A 54 -19.94 6.61 0.24
N GLU A 55 -20.05 6.77 -1.08
CA GLU A 55 -21.37 6.80 -1.69
C GLU A 55 -21.94 5.38 -1.51
N ARG A 56 -22.70 5.16 -0.43
CA ARG A 56 -23.21 3.85 0.03
C ARG A 56 -24.31 3.29 -0.89
N THR A 57 -24.03 3.29 -2.19
CA THR A 57 -24.80 2.63 -3.24
C THR A 57 -24.89 1.13 -2.94
N VAL A 58 -25.89 0.50 -3.53
CA VAL A 58 -26.08 -0.96 -3.41
C VAL A 58 -24.84 -1.71 -3.94
N ASP A 59 -24.23 -1.20 -5.02
CA ASP A 59 -23.04 -1.79 -5.61
C ASP A 59 -21.83 -1.71 -4.70
N PHE A 60 -21.60 -0.56 -4.03
CA PHE A 60 -20.52 -0.45 -3.06
C PHE A 60 -20.70 -1.41 -1.88
N LYS A 61 -21.93 -1.55 -1.36
CA LYS A 61 -22.21 -2.50 -0.27
C LYS A 61 -21.93 -3.94 -0.68
N ASN A 62 -22.32 -4.32 -1.91
CA ASN A 62 -22.03 -5.65 -2.44
C ASN A 62 -20.53 -5.89 -2.61
N PHE A 63 -19.80 -4.90 -3.12
CA PHE A 63 -18.34 -4.94 -3.21
C PHE A 63 -17.68 -5.05 -1.82
N GLU A 64 -18.11 -4.20 -0.87
CA GLU A 64 -17.60 -4.16 0.50
C GLU A 64 -17.75 -5.54 1.16
N LEU A 65 -18.95 -6.13 1.12
CA LEU A 65 -19.22 -7.44 1.69
C LEU A 65 -18.37 -8.55 1.04
N LYS A 66 -18.20 -8.48 -0.28
CA LYS A 66 -17.52 -9.51 -1.05
C LYS A 66 -16.00 -9.44 -0.97
N HIS A 67 -15.42 -8.25 -0.85
CA HIS A 67 -13.98 -8.04 -1.02
C HIS A 67 -13.27 -7.42 0.19
N LEU A 68 -13.94 -6.54 0.94
CA LEU A 68 -13.34 -5.83 2.06
C LEU A 68 -13.63 -6.54 3.39
N ARG A 69 -14.92 -6.75 3.71
CA ARG A 69 -15.37 -7.39 4.96
C ARG A 69 -15.04 -8.87 5.04
N SER A 70 -15.01 -9.56 3.92
CA SER A 70 -14.61 -10.96 3.83
C SER A 70 -13.10 -11.16 3.78
N ASN A 71 -12.30 -10.08 3.71
CA ASN A 71 -10.86 -10.20 3.58
C ASN A 71 -10.25 -10.72 4.89
N GLN A 72 -9.42 -11.76 4.79
CA GLN A 72 -8.77 -12.37 5.94
C GLN A 72 -7.85 -11.42 6.74
N PHE A 73 -7.40 -10.33 6.11
CA PHE A 73 -6.52 -9.36 6.75
C PHE A 73 -7.29 -8.21 7.39
N LEU A 74 -8.61 -8.11 7.22
CA LEU A 74 -9.37 -6.99 7.78
C LEU A 74 -9.32 -7.05 9.31
N GLU A 75 -8.87 -5.96 9.94
CA GLU A 75 -8.88 -5.80 11.39
C GLU A 75 -10.15 -5.08 11.83
N PHE A 76 -10.43 -3.92 11.25
CA PHE A 76 -11.66 -3.18 11.48
C PHE A 76 -11.95 -2.20 10.34
N SER A 77 -13.14 -1.61 10.39
CA SER A 77 -13.54 -0.51 9.50
C SER A 77 -14.28 0.56 10.29
N CYS A 78 -14.14 1.81 9.90
CA CYS A 78 -14.86 2.93 10.52
C CYS A 78 -15.14 4.04 9.50
N GLN A 79 -16.14 4.84 9.78
CA GLN A 79 -16.45 6.02 8.96
C GLN A 79 -15.60 7.19 9.46
N ILE A 80 -15.02 7.95 8.53
CA ILE A 80 -14.33 9.21 8.81
C ILE A 80 -14.97 10.30 7.97
N GLY A 81 -15.13 11.49 8.54
CA GLY A 81 -15.87 12.57 7.88
C GLY A 81 -17.31 12.18 7.50
N LYS A 82 -17.85 12.82 6.45
CA LYS A 82 -19.23 12.58 6.00
C LYS A 82 -19.33 11.39 5.05
N ASP A 83 -18.44 11.33 4.06
CA ASP A 83 -18.58 10.44 2.91
C ASP A 83 -17.36 9.53 2.70
N GLN A 84 -16.59 9.23 3.75
CA GLN A 84 -15.43 8.35 3.64
C GLN A 84 -15.51 7.17 4.62
N GLN A 85 -15.11 6.01 4.14
CA GLN A 85 -15.00 4.79 4.93
C GLN A 85 -13.56 4.29 4.90
N VAL A 86 -13.02 4.05 6.09
CA VAL A 86 -11.70 3.47 6.29
C VAL A 86 -11.83 1.97 6.55
N TYR A 87 -10.93 1.21 5.95
CA TYR A 87 -10.70 -0.20 6.26
C TYR A 87 -9.24 -0.38 6.63
N VAL A 88 -8.97 -0.94 7.80
CA VAL A 88 -7.62 -1.21 8.28
C VAL A 88 -7.36 -2.70 8.16
N PHE A 89 -6.29 -3.05 7.46
CA PHE A 89 -5.85 -4.41 7.24
C PHE A 89 -4.53 -4.67 7.97
N ASP A 90 -4.44 -5.82 8.65
CA ASP A 90 -3.22 -6.31 9.28
C ASP A 90 -2.35 -7.08 8.27
N LEU A 91 -1.21 -6.50 7.91
CA LEU A 91 -0.23 -7.09 7.01
C LEU A 91 1.00 -7.67 7.74
N ILE A 92 0.91 -7.98 9.04
CA ILE A 92 2.02 -8.60 9.81
C ILE A 92 2.58 -9.86 9.14
N ARG A 93 1.74 -10.62 8.42
CA ARG A 93 2.16 -11.80 7.64
C ARG A 93 3.20 -11.45 6.56
N TYR A 94 3.20 -10.20 6.08
CA TYR A 94 4.15 -9.66 5.11
C TYR A 94 5.23 -8.79 5.77
N LYS A 95 5.43 -8.87 7.09
CA LYS A 95 6.39 -8.05 7.86
C LYS A 95 7.71 -7.80 7.12
N LYS A 96 8.36 -8.85 6.62
CA LYS A 96 9.65 -8.73 5.90
C LYS A 96 9.54 -7.82 4.65
N ASP A 97 8.50 -8.01 3.84
CA ASP A 97 8.29 -7.19 2.65
C ASP A 97 7.82 -5.77 3.01
N PHE A 98 7.10 -5.63 4.13
CA PHE A 98 6.71 -4.33 4.67
C PHE A 98 7.92 -3.53 5.19
N ASP A 99 8.88 -4.19 5.86
CA ASP A 99 10.13 -3.56 6.30
C ASP A 99 10.95 -3.08 5.10
N LEU A 100 11.01 -3.89 4.02
CA LEU A 100 11.65 -3.50 2.76
C LEU A 100 10.91 -2.36 2.07
N PHE A 101 9.57 -2.36 2.12
CA PHE A 101 8.73 -1.28 1.61
C PHE A 101 9.11 0.05 2.27
N MET A 102 9.22 0.08 3.60
CA MET A 102 9.59 1.29 4.35
C MET A 102 11.00 1.78 4.01
N GLN A 103 11.91 0.87 3.67
CA GLN A 103 13.28 1.19 3.23
C GLN A 103 13.37 1.60 1.75
N GLY A 104 12.31 1.42 0.96
CA GLY A 104 12.33 1.65 -0.49
C GLY A 104 13.05 0.56 -1.30
N LEU A 105 13.26 -0.62 -0.71
CA LEU A 105 13.99 -1.73 -1.31
C LEU A 105 13.04 -2.70 -2.04
N TYR A 106 12.29 -2.20 -3.02
CA TYR A 106 11.23 -2.94 -3.71
C TYR A 106 11.77 -4.12 -4.53
N SER A 107 12.98 -3.98 -5.07
CA SER A 107 13.67 -5.06 -5.79
C SER A 107 13.94 -6.28 -4.90
N ARG A 108 13.91 -6.14 -3.57
CA ARG A 108 14.21 -7.21 -2.62
C ARG A 108 12.97 -7.92 -2.08
N PHE A 109 11.78 -7.52 -2.51
CA PHE A 109 10.54 -8.17 -2.10
C PHE A 109 10.57 -9.66 -2.41
N SER A 110 9.90 -10.45 -1.58
CA SER A 110 9.73 -11.87 -1.83
C SER A 110 9.10 -12.13 -3.20
N VAL A 111 9.47 -13.26 -3.82
CA VAL A 111 8.93 -13.67 -5.12
C VAL A 111 7.39 -13.73 -5.08
N GLY A 112 6.82 -14.21 -3.97
CA GLY A 112 5.38 -14.26 -3.76
C GLY A 112 4.70 -12.89 -3.80
N SER A 113 5.30 -11.88 -3.15
CA SER A 113 4.79 -10.50 -3.15
C SER A 113 4.97 -9.83 -4.50
N LYS A 114 6.13 -9.99 -5.16
CA LYS A 114 6.35 -9.51 -6.53
C LYS A 114 5.30 -10.06 -7.50
N ASN A 115 5.04 -11.37 -7.44
CA ASN A 115 4.03 -12.00 -8.29
C ASN A 115 2.63 -11.44 -8.04
N LYS A 116 2.23 -11.20 -6.78
CA LYS A 116 0.93 -10.56 -6.47
C LYS A 116 0.83 -9.15 -7.04
N ILE A 117 1.89 -8.36 -6.90
CA ILE A 117 1.95 -6.98 -7.41
C ILE A 117 1.88 -6.99 -8.95
N LEU A 118 2.71 -7.79 -9.62
CA LEU A 118 2.71 -7.91 -11.08
C LEU A 118 1.36 -8.42 -11.63
N ASN A 119 0.77 -9.44 -10.98
CA ASN A 119 -0.54 -9.97 -11.36
C ASN A 119 -1.65 -8.93 -11.20
N TYR A 120 -1.58 -8.10 -10.15
CA TYR A 120 -2.51 -7.00 -9.97
C TYR A 120 -2.40 -6.00 -11.11
N PHE A 121 -1.21 -5.49 -11.44
CA PHE A 121 -1.08 -4.49 -12.52
C PHE A 121 -1.23 -5.07 -13.93
N GLY A 122 -1.12 -6.38 -14.08
CA GLY A 122 -1.19 -7.11 -15.35
C GLY A 122 0.13 -7.08 -16.10
N THR A 123 0.15 -7.70 -17.28
CA THR A 123 1.38 -7.82 -18.08
C THR A 123 1.56 -6.70 -19.10
N ASN A 124 0.48 -6.02 -19.48
CA ASN A 124 0.45 -5.08 -20.60
C ASN A 124 0.27 -3.63 -20.14
N GLY A 125 0.82 -2.69 -20.92
CA GLY A 125 0.65 -1.25 -20.74
C GLY A 125 1.74 -0.59 -19.90
N ARG A 126 1.79 0.75 -19.97
CA ARG A 126 2.87 1.57 -19.36
C ARG A 126 3.01 1.37 -17.86
N ILE A 127 1.90 1.27 -17.13
CA ILE A 127 1.93 1.05 -15.68
C ILE A 127 2.61 -0.29 -15.36
N SER A 128 2.28 -1.36 -16.08
CA SER A 128 2.93 -2.66 -15.91
C SER A 128 4.45 -2.57 -16.13
N GLU A 129 4.90 -1.86 -17.18
CA GLU A 129 6.32 -1.65 -17.44
C GLU A 129 7.02 -0.89 -16.31
N TYR A 130 6.38 0.16 -15.76
CA TYR A 130 6.93 0.89 -14.62
C TYR A 130 7.03 0.02 -13.38
N ILE A 131 5.97 -0.73 -13.04
CA ILE A 131 5.99 -1.64 -11.89
C ILE A 131 7.07 -2.72 -12.06
N LYS A 132 7.22 -3.29 -13.25
CA LYS A 132 8.33 -4.21 -13.54
C LYS A 132 9.68 -3.56 -13.32
N SER A 133 9.86 -2.32 -13.80
CA SER A 133 11.11 -1.58 -13.59
C SER A 133 11.42 -1.36 -12.11
N PHE A 134 10.42 -1.14 -11.26
CA PHE A 134 10.64 -0.96 -9.82
C PHE A 134 10.96 -2.27 -9.09
N LEU A 135 10.38 -3.40 -9.54
CA LEU A 135 10.61 -4.71 -8.91
C LEU A 135 11.85 -5.44 -9.45
N HIS A 136 12.32 -5.05 -10.64
CA HIS A 136 13.46 -5.63 -11.34
C HIS A 136 14.33 -4.53 -11.97
N PRO A 137 14.91 -3.62 -11.15
CA PRO A 137 15.55 -2.41 -11.68
C PRO A 137 16.78 -2.68 -12.54
N GLU A 138 17.49 -3.79 -12.32
CA GLU A 138 18.68 -4.16 -13.10
C GLU A 138 18.38 -4.28 -14.60
N ASP A 139 17.20 -4.76 -14.97
CA ASP A 139 16.76 -4.89 -16.37
C ASP A 139 16.48 -3.52 -17.02
N TYR A 140 16.42 -2.44 -16.23
CA TYR A 140 16.00 -1.11 -16.66
C TYR A 140 17.05 -0.02 -16.39
N HIS A 141 18.20 -0.33 -15.76
CA HIS A 141 19.24 0.65 -15.45
C HIS A 141 19.73 1.41 -16.68
N GLN A 142 19.94 0.72 -17.81
CA GLN A 142 20.35 1.37 -19.06
C GLN A 142 19.26 2.33 -19.56
N THR A 143 18.00 1.90 -19.56
CA THR A 143 16.86 2.74 -19.96
C THR A 143 16.77 4.02 -19.14
N TYR A 144 17.03 3.93 -17.83
CA TYR A 144 17.02 5.10 -16.94
C TYR A 144 18.26 5.98 -17.16
N ALA A 145 19.44 5.39 -17.36
CA ALA A 145 20.67 6.12 -17.67
C ALA A 145 20.53 6.94 -18.96
N ASP A 146 20.01 6.31 -20.02
CA ASP A 146 19.75 6.97 -21.31
C ASP A 146 18.70 8.08 -21.19
N PHE A 147 17.67 7.89 -20.36
CA PHE A 147 16.61 8.88 -20.17
C PHE A 147 17.10 10.12 -19.42
N PHE A 148 17.93 9.94 -18.39
CA PHE A 148 18.46 11.04 -17.58
C PHE A 148 19.75 11.64 -18.15
N ASP A 149 20.30 11.08 -19.23
CA ASP A 149 21.59 11.47 -19.82
C ASP A 149 22.74 11.41 -18.78
N VAL A 150 22.81 10.29 -18.05
CA VAL A 150 23.83 10.04 -17.01
C VAL A 150 24.57 8.74 -17.24
N ASN A 151 25.75 8.62 -16.64
CA ASN A 151 26.52 7.38 -16.70
C ASN A 151 25.76 6.23 -16.01
N ILE A 152 25.64 5.08 -16.68
CA ILE A 152 24.97 3.89 -16.12
C ILE A 152 25.54 3.45 -14.76
N SER A 153 26.83 3.69 -14.50
CA SER A 153 27.47 3.38 -13.21
C SER A 153 26.80 4.12 -12.05
N LEU A 154 26.30 5.34 -12.28
CA LEU A 154 25.56 6.10 -11.28
C LEU A 154 24.24 5.40 -10.93
N ILE A 155 23.47 4.99 -11.95
CA ILE A 155 22.20 4.29 -11.75
C ILE A 155 22.42 2.94 -11.04
N LYS A 156 23.44 2.19 -11.46
CA LYS A 156 23.82 0.92 -10.83
C LYS A 156 24.24 1.09 -9.37
N SER A 157 24.89 2.20 -9.02
CA SER A 157 25.31 2.49 -7.63
C SER A 157 24.12 2.77 -6.70
N VAL A 158 23.05 3.41 -7.21
CA VAL A 158 21.81 3.65 -6.46
C VAL A 158 20.95 2.39 -6.42
N HIS A 159 21.01 1.58 -7.48
CA HIS A 159 20.30 0.32 -7.70
C HIS A 159 18.77 0.45 -7.77
N GLU A 160 18.13 1.00 -6.75
CA GLU A 160 16.68 1.25 -6.73
C GLU A 160 16.34 2.49 -7.58
N ILE A 161 15.51 2.29 -8.59
CA ILE A 161 15.05 3.39 -9.47
C ILE A 161 13.72 3.99 -9.02
N CYS A 162 13.10 3.41 -7.99
CA CYS A 162 11.92 3.94 -7.32
C CYS A 162 12.32 4.53 -5.96
N SER A 163 11.86 5.74 -5.66
CA SER A 163 12.12 6.38 -4.37
C SER A 163 11.45 5.64 -3.20
N LYS A 164 11.98 5.81 -1.99
CA LYS A 164 11.39 5.34 -0.74
C LYS A 164 10.03 6.01 -0.44
N PRO A 165 9.13 5.39 0.35
CA PRO A 165 7.91 6.06 0.76
C PRO A 165 8.22 7.24 1.68
N THR A 166 7.34 8.24 1.67
CA THR A 166 7.47 9.41 2.55
C THR A 166 6.34 9.40 3.56
N PHE A 167 6.64 9.66 4.85
CA PHE A 167 5.61 9.64 5.89
C PHE A 167 4.47 10.62 5.59
N GLN A 168 4.77 11.81 5.07
CA GLN A 168 3.75 12.80 4.71
C GLN A 168 2.69 12.25 3.74
N ARG A 169 3.08 11.36 2.81
CA ARG A 169 2.17 10.81 1.79
C ARG A 169 1.60 9.43 2.16
N GLU A 170 2.12 8.85 3.22
CA GLU A 170 1.71 7.53 3.72
C GLU A 170 1.04 7.62 5.10
N THR A 171 0.74 8.83 5.58
CA THR A 171 0.02 9.09 6.84
C THR A 171 -1.38 9.61 6.57
N LEU A 172 -2.37 8.98 7.21
CA LEU A 172 -3.71 9.53 7.33
C LEU A 172 -3.75 10.49 8.52
N PHE A 173 -4.10 11.76 8.28
CA PHE A 173 -4.17 12.82 9.31
C PHE A 173 -5.58 13.07 9.86
N GLU A 174 -6.56 12.27 9.44
CA GLU A 174 -7.94 12.39 9.90
C GLU A 174 -8.07 11.96 11.36
N LYS A 175 -8.93 12.65 12.11
CA LYS A 175 -9.18 12.30 13.51
C LYS A 175 -9.77 10.91 13.61
N THR A 176 -9.22 10.11 14.50
CA THR A 176 -9.75 8.79 14.81
C THR A 176 -11.11 8.94 15.51
N PRO A 177 -12.13 8.13 15.16
CA PRO A 177 -13.38 8.10 15.92
C PRO A 177 -13.14 7.72 17.38
N HIS A 178 -13.84 8.38 18.30
CA HIS A 178 -13.64 8.22 19.75
C HIS A 178 -13.77 6.76 20.22
N GLU A 179 -14.64 5.97 19.57
CA GLU A 179 -14.81 4.56 19.88
C GLU A 179 -13.54 3.73 19.62
N ILE A 180 -12.79 4.06 18.57
CA ILE A 180 -11.52 3.38 18.23
C ILE A 180 -10.41 3.78 19.21
N GLU A 181 -10.37 5.05 19.61
CA GLU A 181 -9.44 5.52 20.65
C GLU A 181 -9.71 4.81 21.99
N LEU A 182 -10.98 4.67 22.38
CA LEU A 182 -11.39 3.93 23.57
C LEU A 182 -10.98 2.46 23.49
N LEU A 183 -11.15 1.78 22.36
CA LEU A 183 -10.78 0.37 22.21
C LEU A 183 -9.27 0.15 22.38
N LYS A 184 -8.43 1.05 21.85
CA LYS A 184 -6.98 0.98 22.08
C LYS A 184 -6.60 1.28 23.53
N ASN A 185 -7.20 2.31 24.12
CA ASN A 185 -6.89 2.72 25.50
C ASN A 185 -7.42 1.73 26.55
N ASN A 186 -8.54 1.05 26.25
CA ASN A 186 -9.19 0.08 27.14
C ASN A 186 -8.77 -1.37 26.88
N SER A 187 -7.83 -1.62 25.95
CA SER A 187 -7.12 -2.90 25.85
C SER A 187 -6.09 -3.09 26.99
N LEU A 188 -6.36 -2.48 28.15
CA LEU A 188 -5.73 -2.80 29.43
C LEU A 188 -6.19 -4.20 29.82
N TYR A 189 -5.26 -5.15 29.67
CA TYR A 189 -5.30 -6.53 30.13
C TYR A 189 -6.39 -6.81 31.18
N LEU A 190 -7.37 -7.63 30.82
CA LEU A 190 -8.12 -8.42 31.79
C LEU A 190 -7.13 -9.42 32.41
N ASN A 191 -6.30 -8.96 33.35
CA ASN A 191 -5.61 -9.85 34.25
C ASN A 191 -6.69 -10.60 35.02
N LYS A 192 -6.80 -11.91 34.78
CA LYS A 192 -7.51 -12.81 35.68
C LYS A 192 -6.77 -12.83 37.01
N ASN A 193 -7.04 -11.83 37.84
CA ASN A 193 -6.87 -11.95 39.27
C ASN A 193 -8.22 -12.33 39.85
N GLN A 194 -8.44 -13.64 39.97
CA GLN A 194 -9.19 -14.28 41.05
C GLN A 194 -8.90 -15.78 41.03
#